data_AF-A0A9Q3FZ35-F1
#
_entry.id   AF-A0A9Q3FZ35-F1
#
_cell.length_a   1.000
_cell.length_b   1.000
_cell.length_c   1.000
_cell.angle_alpha   90.00
_cell.angle_beta   90.00
_cell.angle_gamma   90.00
#
_symmetry.space_group_name_H-M   'P 1'
#
loop_
_entity.id
_entity.type
_entity.pdbx_description
1 polymer ?
#
loop_
_entity_poly.entity_id
_entity_poly.type
_entity_poly.pdbx_seq_one_letter_code
_entity_poly.pdbx_strand_id
1 'polypeptide(L)'
;MRQDHGKHSLPWWKEQIIHKWANHSWRFRMENYFEEAIFNIERDRPMSWFLKQKDRLTALHPDMSATILHIMILRKCGGDLENSIRSRFIDPCSKDDYINSMEEITTRTKIGRNWYRPQIDNKTGGKPISRQNKQQDRDSLKCHKC
;
A
#
# COMPACT_ATOMS: atom_id res chain seq x y z
N MET A 1 36.32 9.81 6.99
CA MET A 1 35.46 11.01 6.79
C MET A 1 35.77 12.08 7.84
N ARG A 2 35.28 12.03 9.10
CA ARG A 2 35.60 13.09 10.10
C ARG A 2 37.07 13.21 10.48
N GLN A 3 37.81 12.10 10.48
CA GLN A 3 39.25 12.09 10.77
C GLN A 3 40.09 12.65 9.61
N ASP A 4 39.58 12.59 8.37
CA ASP A 4 40.33 12.96 7.15
C ASP A 4 40.07 14.42 6.71
N HIS A 5 38.92 14.99 7.07
CA HIS A 5 38.50 16.34 6.62
C HIS A 5 38.45 17.38 7.75
N GLY A 6 38.88 17.07 8.97
CA GLY A 6 38.88 18.04 10.08
C GLY A 6 37.49 18.55 10.50
N LYS A 7 37.43 19.72 11.15
CA LYS A 7 36.20 20.33 11.67
C LYS A 7 35.55 21.26 10.64
N HIS A 8 34.74 20.69 9.74
CA HIS A 8 33.86 21.46 8.85
C HIS A 8 32.47 21.71 9.45
N SER A 9 31.78 22.72 8.90
CA SER A 9 30.41 23.08 9.28
C SER A 9 29.40 21.98 8.91
N LEU A 10 28.25 21.97 9.59
CA LEU A 10 27.19 20.99 9.32
C LEU A 10 26.66 21.04 7.87
N PRO A 11 26.45 22.20 7.23
CA PRO A 11 26.04 22.26 5.82
C PRO A 11 27.03 21.57 4.89
N TRP A 12 28.33 21.81 5.09
CA TRP A 12 29.37 21.16 4.29
C TRP A 12 29.34 19.64 4.43
N TRP A 13 29.18 19.14 5.66
CA TRP A 13 29.03 17.70 5.88
C TRP A 13 27.78 17.13 5.19
N LYS A 14 26.66 17.85 5.20
CA LYS A 14 25.45 17.43 4.48
C LYS A 14 25.73 17.32 2.97
N GLU A 15 26.40 18.30 2.38
CA GLU A 15 26.77 18.27 0.96
C GLU A 15 27.67 17.08 0.61
N GLN A 16 28.70 16.80 1.42
CA GLN A 16 29.59 15.66 1.16
C GLN A 16 28.88 14.30 1.27
N ILE A 17 27.97 14.18 2.24
CA ILE A 17 27.11 13.00 2.42
C ILE A 17 26.22 12.81 1.19
N ILE A 18 25.55 13.88 0.74
CA ILE A 18 24.69 13.86 -0.45
C ILE A 18 25.53 13.49 -1.67
N HIS A 19 26.69 14.11 -1.88
CA HIS A 19 27.56 13.83 -3.01
C HIS A 19 28.02 12.36 -3.05
N LYS A 20 28.35 11.78 -1.89
CA LYS A 20 28.83 10.39 -1.80
C LYS A 20 27.72 9.35 -1.94
N TRP A 21 26.55 9.61 -1.34
CA TRP A 21 25.52 8.58 -1.15
C TRP A 21 24.21 8.83 -1.89
N ALA A 22 23.86 10.08 -2.22
CA ALA A 22 22.68 10.41 -3.01
C ALA A 22 22.96 10.40 -4.52
N ASN A 23 23.69 9.36 -4.97
CA ASN A 23 23.97 9.14 -6.38
C ASN A 23 22.72 8.62 -7.12
N HIS A 24 22.80 8.54 -8.44
CA HIS A 24 21.69 8.12 -9.30
C HIS A 24 21.09 6.76 -8.88
N SER A 25 21.92 5.78 -8.51
CA SER A 25 21.45 4.46 -8.06
C SER A 25 20.70 4.53 -6.73
N TRP A 26 21.06 5.44 -5.83
CA TRP A 26 20.29 5.66 -4.61
C TRP A 26 18.93 6.29 -4.90
N ARG A 27 18.87 7.31 -5.77
CA ARG A 27 17.61 7.96 -6.17
C ARG A 27 16.65 6.96 -6.79
N PHE A 28 17.13 6.20 -7.77
CA PHE A 28 16.34 5.14 -8.42
C PHE A 28 15.78 4.12 -7.43
N ARG A 29 16.58 3.69 -6.43
CA ARG A 29 16.10 2.78 -5.38
C ARG A 29 15.02 3.42 -4.50
N MET A 30 15.19 4.68 -4.10
CA MET A 30 14.20 5.39 -3.29
C MET A 30 12.89 5.62 -4.05
N GLU A 31 12.98 5.94 -5.34
CA GLU A 31 11.83 6.06 -6.24
C GLU A 31 11.08 4.73 -6.30
N ASN A 32 11.75 3.63 -6.62
CA ASN A 32 11.11 2.30 -6.65
C ASN A 32 10.50 1.92 -5.30
N TYR A 33 11.19 2.22 -4.20
CA TYR A 33 10.65 1.96 -2.86
C TYR A 33 9.39 2.75 -2.54
N PHE A 34 9.26 3.98 -3.07
CA PHE A 34 8.02 4.74 -2.96
C PHE A 34 6.96 4.21 -3.93
N GLU A 35 7.35 3.87 -5.16
CA GLU A 35 6.44 3.40 -6.18
C GLU A 35 5.74 2.09 -5.79
N GLU A 36 6.50 1.14 -5.26
CA GLU A 36 6.02 -0.16 -4.78
C GLU A 36 5.35 -0.10 -3.39
N ALA A 37 5.49 1.02 -2.67
CA ALA A 37 4.92 1.17 -1.34
C ALA A 37 3.42 1.44 -1.43
N ILE A 38 2.65 0.37 -1.60
CA ILE A 38 1.20 0.38 -1.51
C ILE A 38 0.78 0.18 -0.04
N PHE A 39 -0.12 1.02 0.47
CA PHE A 39 -0.59 0.90 1.85
C PHE A 39 -1.50 -0.31 2.01
N ASN A 40 -1.19 -1.17 2.98
CA ASN A 40 -1.99 -2.35 3.31
C ASN A 40 -2.52 -2.23 4.75
N ILE A 41 -3.85 -2.17 4.89
CA ILE A 41 -4.52 -1.98 6.19
C ILE A 41 -4.22 -3.11 7.20
N GLU A 42 -4.02 -4.33 6.74
CA GLU A 42 -3.80 -5.49 7.61
C GLU A 42 -2.36 -5.56 8.12
N ARG A 43 -1.41 -4.98 7.37
CA ARG A 43 0.03 -5.05 7.67
C ARG A 43 0.60 -3.75 8.21
N ASP A 44 0.15 -2.62 7.68
CA ASP A 44 0.81 -1.33 7.84
C ASP A 44 0.08 -0.47 8.87
N ARG A 45 0.85 0.16 9.76
CA ARG A 45 0.31 1.17 10.70
C ARG A 45 0.30 2.55 10.03
N PRO A 46 -0.84 3.25 9.99
CA PRO A 46 -0.95 4.54 9.29
C PRO A 46 0.14 5.54 9.61
N MET A 47 0.37 5.85 10.90
CA MET A 47 1.38 6.83 11.31
C MET A 47 2.79 6.46 10.82
N SER A 48 3.25 5.24 11.15
CA SER A 48 4.61 4.80 10.78
C SER A 48 4.79 4.72 9.27
N TRP A 49 3.78 4.24 8.55
CA TRP A 49 3.84 4.11 7.11
C TRP A 49 3.84 5.48 6.41
N PHE A 50 2.97 6.41 6.84
CA PHE A 50 2.88 7.74 6.26
C PHE A 50 4.19 8.51 6.44
N LEU A 51 4.74 8.52 7.65
CA LEU A 51 6.02 9.19 7.93
C LEU A 51 7.16 8.61 7.10
N LYS A 52 7.21 7.29 6.93
CA LYS A 52 8.21 6.64 6.06
C LYS A 52 8.11 7.09 4.60
N GLN A 53 6.89 7.25 4.07
CA GLN A 53 6.72 7.74 2.69
C GLN A 53 7.05 9.23 2.56
N LYS A 54 6.67 10.03 3.57
CA LYS A 54 7.05 11.44 3.66
C LYS A 54 8.56 11.61 3.63
N ASP A 55 9.30 10.85 4.44
CA ASP A 55 10.77 10.93 4.49
C ASP A 55 11.41 10.59 3.15
N ARG A 56 10.91 9.54 2.46
CA ARG A 56 11.37 9.17 1.11
C ARG A 56 11.16 10.29 0.11
N LEU A 57 9.94 10.84 0.06
CA LEU A 57 9.60 11.89 -0.90
C LEU A 57 10.33 13.21 -0.60
N THR A 58 10.48 13.59 0.67
CA THR A 58 11.26 14.79 1.04
C THR A 58 12.74 14.61 0.70
N ALA A 59 13.27 13.39 0.76
CA ALA A 59 14.65 13.11 0.36
C ALA A 59 14.84 13.14 -1.17
N LEU A 60 13.81 12.77 -1.95
CA LEU A 60 13.81 12.84 -3.42
C LEU A 60 13.51 14.24 -3.97
N HIS A 61 12.57 14.94 -3.32
CA HIS A 61 12.03 16.23 -3.75
C HIS A 61 11.97 17.21 -2.56
N PRO A 62 13.12 17.77 -2.16
CA PRO A 62 13.20 18.65 -0.99
C PRO A 62 12.38 19.94 -1.16
N ASP A 63 12.19 20.41 -2.38
CA ASP A 63 11.49 21.65 -2.70
C ASP A 63 9.97 21.45 -2.94
N MET A 64 9.47 20.23 -2.77
CA MET A 64 8.06 19.92 -2.98
C MET A 64 7.20 20.45 -1.82
N SER A 65 6.04 21.03 -2.15
CA SER A 65 5.11 21.51 -1.13
C SER A 65 4.56 20.36 -0.28
N ALA A 66 4.30 20.64 1.00
CA ALA A 66 3.74 19.65 1.92
C ALA A 66 2.40 19.09 1.44
N THR A 67 1.55 19.91 0.84
CA THR A 67 0.26 19.50 0.27
C THR A 67 0.45 18.49 -0.86
N ILE A 68 1.35 18.75 -1.81
CA ILE A 68 1.62 17.82 -2.91
C ILE A 68 2.20 16.51 -2.37
N LEU A 69 3.13 16.58 -1.41
CA LEU A 69 3.67 15.40 -0.73
C LEU A 69 2.56 14.54 -0.11
N HIS A 70 1.65 15.14 0.66
CA HIS A 70 0.55 14.41 1.30
C HIS A 70 -0.40 13.78 0.28
N ILE A 71 -0.72 14.49 -0.81
CA ILE A 71 -1.54 13.97 -1.90
C ILE A 71 -0.86 12.77 -2.58
N MET A 72 0.44 12.84 -2.85
CA MET A 72 1.19 11.73 -3.44
C MET A 72 1.18 10.48 -2.55
N ILE A 73 1.38 10.67 -1.24
CA ILE A 73 1.30 9.56 -0.26
C ILE A 73 -0.11 8.98 -0.26
N LEU A 74 -1.15 9.81 -0.30
CA LEU A 74 -2.54 9.36 -0.26
C LEU A 74 -2.92 8.52 -1.49
N ARG A 75 -2.36 8.82 -2.67
CA ARG A 75 -2.56 8.02 -3.90
C ARG A 75 -2.05 6.59 -3.76
N LYS A 76 -1.12 6.33 -2.83
CA LYS A 76 -0.62 4.98 -2.54
C LYS A 76 -1.55 4.16 -1.62
N CYS A 77 -2.59 4.79 -1.05
CA CYS A 77 -3.69 4.09 -0.39
C CYS A 77 -4.69 3.49 -1.39
N GLY A 78 -4.95 4.24 -2.47
CA GLY A 78 -5.81 3.85 -3.58
C GLY A 78 -7.26 3.52 -3.25
N GLY A 79 -8.05 3.35 -4.32
CA GLY A 79 -9.45 2.91 -4.27
C GLY A 79 -10.32 3.72 -3.31
N ASP A 80 -11.22 3.02 -2.62
CA ASP A 80 -12.16 3.65 -1.69
C ASP A 80 -11.48 4.27 -0.47
N LEU A 81 -10.30 3.76 -0.08
CA LEU A 81 -9.58 4.29 1.07
C LEU A 81 -9.06 5.70 0.77
N GLU A 82 -8.41 5.89 -0.37
CA GLU A 82 -7.97 7.21 -0.85
C GLU A 82 -9.14 8.21 -0.88
N ASN A 83 -10.27 7.81 -1.48
CA ASN A 83 -11.44 8.68 -1.60
C ASN A 83 -12.08 9.01 -0.24
N SER A 84 -12.14 8.03 0.65
CA SER A 84 -12.71 8.19 2.01
C SER A 84 -11.88 9.12 2.89
N ILE A 85 -10.56 9.14 2.70
CA ILE A 85 -9.67 10.07 3.40
C ILE A 85 -9.77 11.45 2.75
N ARG A 86 -9.67 11.54 1.41
CA ARG A 86 -9.66 12.82 0.70
C ARG A 86 -10.94 13.64 0.92
N SER A 87 -12.10 12.98 0.98
CA SER A 87 -13.39 13.66 1.16
C SER A 87 -13.56 14.37 2.51
N ARG A 88 -12.66 14.14 3.47
CA ARG A 88 -12.69 14.76 4.80
C ARG A 88 -12.01 16.12 4.87
N PHE A 89 -11.33 16.51 3.81
CA PHE A 89 -10.42 17.65 3.81
C PHE A 89 -10.73 18.62 2.68
N ILE A 90 -10.52 19.90 2.97
CA ILE A 90 -10.37 20.95 1.95
C ILE A 90 -8.92 21.41 2.09
N ASP A 91 -8.14 21.27 1.02
CA ASP A 91 -6.71 21.59 1.05
C ASP A 91 -6.49 23.08 1.41
N PRO A 92 -5.43 23.41 2.20
CA PRO A 92 -4.37 22.53 2.69
C PRO A 92 -4.66 21.93 4.09
N CYS A 93 -4.35 20.63 4.27
CA CYS A 93 -4.42 19.95 5.57
C CYS A 93 -3.04 19.52 6.11
N SER A 94 -2.95 19.41 7.44
CA SER A 94 -1.71 19.01 8.11
C SER A 94 -1.44 17.50 7.94
N LYS A 95 -0.19 17.09 8.14
CA LYS A 95 0.17 15.66 8.11
C LYS A 95 -0.60 14.86 9.17
N ASP A 96 -0.86 15.48 10.32
CA ASP A 96 -1.48 14.82 11.46
C ASP A 96 -2.97 14.59 11.18
N ASP A 97 -3.62 15.51 10.44
CA ASP A 97 -4.99 15.32 9.98
C ASP A 97 -5.11 14.09 9.06
N TYR A 98 -4.21 13.96 8.08
CA TYR A 98 -4.18 12.78 7.20
C TYR A 98 -3.96 11.48 7.97
N ILE A 99 -3.00 11.46 8.89
CA ILE A 99 -2.70 10.29 9.72
C ILE A 99 -3.92 9.92 10.59
N ASN A 100 -4.50 10.88 11.28
CA ASN A 100 -5.67 10.67 12.13
C ASN A 100 -6.86 10.13 11.33
N SER A 101 -7.12 10.65 10.13
CA SER A 101 -8.18 10.11 9.26
C SER A 101 -7.88 8.72 8.74
N MET A 102 -6.62 8.42 8.39
CA MET A 102 -6.22 7.06 8.04
C MET A 102 -6.45 6.09 9.21
N GLU A 103 -6.02 6.45 10.41
CA GLU A 103 -6.24 5.65 11.63
C GLU A 103 -7.72 5.45 11.92
N GLU A 104 -8.53 6.51 11.83
CA GLU A 104 -9.96 6.42 12.07
C GLU A 104 -10.65 5.49 11.05
N ILE A 105 -10.37 5.65 9.75
CA ILE A 105 -11.01 4.81 8.71
C ILE A 105 -10.57 3.35 8.86
N THR A 106 -9.28 3.10 9.07
CA THR A 106 -8.74 1.74 9.19
C THR A 106 -9.22 1.01 10.45
N THR A 107 -9.43 1.74 11.55
CA THR A 107 -9.91 1.17 12.81
C THR A 107 -11.42 1.00 12.85
N ARG A 108 -12.19 1.98 12.36
CA ARG A 108 -13.67 2.00 12.48
C ARG A 108 -14.40 1.36 11.31
N THR A 109 -13.73 1.16 10.17
CA THR A 109 -14.37 0.65 8.95
C THR A 109 -13.68 -0.59 8.38
N LYS A 110 -14.37 -1.27 7.47
CA LYS A 110 -13.79 -2.37 6.65
C LYS A 110 -13.27 -1.88 5.29
N ILE A 111 -13.28 -0.56 5.05
CA ILE A 111 -12.88 0.04 3.77
C ILE A 111 -11.40 -0.28 3.52
N GLY A 112 -11.05 -0.64 2.27
CA GLY A 112 -9.68 -0.88 1.82
C GLY A 112 -9.04 -2.23 2.20
N ARG A 113 -9.71 -3.10 2.99
CA ARG A 113 -9.18 -4.44 3.32
C ARG A 113 -9.13 -5.40 2.13
N ASN A 114 -9.88 -5.14 1.07
CA ASN A 114 -9.94 -5.99 -0.11
C ASN A 114 -9.22 -5.40 -1.34
N TRP A 115 -8.56 -4.26 -1.18
CA TRP A 115 -7.98 -3.53 -2.31
C TRP A 115 -6.65 -4.12 -2.80
N TYR A 116 -5.89 -4.77 -1.91
CA TYR A 116 -4.67 -5.52 -2.25
C TYR A 116 -4.90 -7.04 -2.10
N ARG A 117 -5.91 -7.58 -2.78
CA ARG A 117 -5.83 -9.00 -3.17
C ARG A 117 -5.28 -9.04 -4.59
N PRO A 118 -4.04 -9.49 -4.83
CA PRO A 118 -3.68 -9.88 -6.18
C PRO A 118 -4.71 -10.92 -6.62
N GLN A 119 -5.44 -10.62 -7.72
CA GLN A 119 -6.29 -11.63 -8.33
C GLN A 119 -5.37 -12.79 -8.69
N ILE A 120 -5.51 -13.91 -7.97
CA ILE A 120 -4.97 -15.17 -8.45
C ILE A 120 -5.87 -15.50 -9.63
N ASP A 121 -5.39 -15.21 -10.84
CA ASP A 121 -5.99 -15.65 -12.08
C ASP A 121 -5.95 -17.18 -12.12
N ASN A 122 -6.95 -17.82 -11.50
CA ASN A 122 -7.24 -19.23 -11.72
C ASN A 122 -7.87 -19.39 -13.11
N LYS A 123 -7.09 -19.18 -14.16
CA LYS A 123 -7.42 -19.54 -15.55
C LYS A 123 -6.57 -20.73 -15.98
N THR A 124 -7.00 -21.90 -15.55
CA THR A 124 -6.83 -23.25 -16.15
C THR A 124 -7.61 -24.15 -15.18
N GLY A 125 -8.65 -24.91 -15.50
CA GLY A 125 -9.13 -25.51 -16.72
C GLY A 125 -9.73 -26.85 -16.28
N GLY A 126 -10.99 -27.12 -16.63
CA GLY A 126 -11.60 -28.45 -16.49
C GLY A 126 -12.57 -28.61 -15.30
N LYS A 127 -13.86 -28.70 -15.61
CA LYS A 127 -14.81 -29.48 -14.80
C LYS A 127 -14.43 -30.97 -14.95
N PRO A 128 -14.33 -31.75 -13.87
CA PRO A 128 -14.63 -33.17 -13.93
C PRO A 128 -16.04 -33.37 -13.38
N ILE A 129 -16.92 -33.85 -14.26
CA ILE A 129 -18.08 -34.64 -13.88
C ILE A 129 -17.54 -35.83 -13.07
N SER A 130 -17.94 -35.94 -11.80
CA SER A 130 -17.83 -37.21 -11.07
C SER A 130 -19.23 -37.69 -10.72
N ARG A 131 -19.40 -38.96 -11.04
CA ARG A 131 -20.64 -39.72 -11.14
C ARG A 131 -21.25 -39.99 -9.77
N GLN A 132 -22.56 -40.13 -9.81
CA GLN A 132 -23.45 -40.50 -8.72
C GLN A 132 -22.95 -41.72 -7.95
N ASN A 133 -23.02 -41.66 -6.62
CA ASN A 133 -23.30 -42.84 -5.82
C ASN A 133 -24.13 -42.44 -4.59
N LYS A 134 -25.46 -42.42 -4.76
CA LYS A 134 -26.41 -42.42 -3.65
C LYS A 134 -27.13 -43.76 -3.69
N GLN A 135 -26.61 -44.70 -2.91
CA GLN A 135 -27.39 -45.83 -2.40
C GLN A 135 -28.50 -45.23 -1.53
N GLN A 136 -29.75 -45.32 -1.99
CA GLN A 136 -30.89 -45.28 -1.08
C GLN A 136 -31.99 -46.19 -1.62
N ASP A 137 -32.03 -47.35 -0.97
CA ASP A 137 -33.07 -48.36 -0.97
C ASP A 137 -34.43 -47.72 -0.63
N ARG A 138 -35.44 -47.93 -1.48
CA ARG A 138 -36.88 -47.91 -1.15
C ARG A 138 -37.67 -48.67 -2.20
N ASP A 139 -38.03 -49.89 -1.84
CA ASP A 139 -39.38 -50.47 -1.91
C ASP A 139 -40.21 -50.30 -3.20
N SER A 140 -40.47 -51.46 -3.80
CA SER A 140 -41.80 -51.92 -4.22
C SER A 140 -42.52 -51.14 -5.34
N LEU A 141 -42.69 -51.77 -6.51
CA LEU A 141 -43.99 -52.30 -6.95
C LEU A 141 -43.91 -52.85 -8.38
N LYS A 142 -44.75 -53.86 -8.60
CA LYS A 142 -44.73 -54.86 -9.67
C LYS A 142 -45.22 -54.33 -11.02
N CYS A 143 -44.65 -54.92 -12.09
CA CYS A 143 -45.27 -55.42 -13.32
C CYS A 143 -46.53 -54.72 -13.88
N HIS A 144 -46.53 -54.37 -15.17
CA HIS A 144 -47.50 -54.90 -16.14
C HIS A 144 -46.89 -54.98 -17.55
N LYS A 145 -46.91 -56.19 -18.12
CA LYS A 145 -46.88 -56.41 -19.57
C LYS A 145 -48.28 -56.14 -20.12
N CYS A 146 -48.34 -55.46 -21.26
CA CYS A 146 -49.17 -55.82 -22.41
C CYS A 146 -48.34 -55.51 -23.65
#